data_AF-A0A9X2FCP4-F1
#
_entry.id   AF-A0A9X2FCP4-F1
#
_cell.length_a   1.000
_cell.length_b   1.000
_cell.length_c   1.000
_cell.angle_alpha   90.00
_cell.angle_beta   90.00
_cell.angle_gamma   90.00
#
_symmetry.space_group_name_H-M   'P 1'
#
loop_
_entity.id
_entity.type
_entity.pdbx_description
1 polymer ?
#
loop_
_entity_poly.entity_id
_entity_poly.type
_entity_poly.pdbx_seq_one_letter_code
_entity_poly.pdbx_strand_id
1 'polypeptide(L)'
;MLKQIPTVLWLALAIPVATAAEPKPITEASTVLAIYNEDWGLAAADGPQLIFCLWDDGTLVWSDDQQHGGAPFRSAQLSPDTLTKTLKQFEDRGLFEVPKLKHANWGPDSSFTKIVIRGKDHQLEMESWHELFESGGKTIAASHGLTGLNGKKLLPALAQEPAEYLHYRMTWLELRLAAANLIPKAGTPTAGTATMKAGKISWYPAVAE
;
A
#
# COMPACT_ATOMS: atom_id res chain seq x y z
N MET A 1 -32.54 24.73 -66.94
CA MET A 1 -31.78 23.52 -66.55
C MET A 1 -30.76 23.91 -65.48
N LEU A 2 -31.09 23.75 -64.19
CA LEU A 2 -30.16 24.00 -63.09
C LEU A 2 -29.30 22.74 -62.85
N LYS A 3 -27.97 22.89 -62.87
CA LYS A 3 -27.00 21.84 -62.55
C LYS A 3 -26.90 21.68 -61.02
N GLN A 4 -27.16 20.48 -60.52
CA GLN A 4 -26.90 20.10 -59.12
C GLN A 4 -25.39 20.00 -58.87
N ILE A 5 -24.92 20.62 -57.79
CA ILE A 5 -23.55 20.50 -57.27
C ILE A 5 -23.57 19.42 -56.18
N PRO A 6 -22.67 18.42 -56.20
CA PRO A 6 -22.65 17.39 -55.17
C PRO A 6 -22.05 17.94 -53.87
N THR A 7 -22.82 17.87 -52.79
CA THR A 7 -22.36 18.14 -51.43
C THR A 7 -21.42 17.02 -50.99
N VAL A 8 -20.14 17.31 -50.85
CA VAL A 8 -19.16 16.39 -50.25
C VAL A 8 -19.30 16.47 -48.74
N LEU A 9 -19.87 15.43 -48.14
CA LEU A 9 -20.00 15.27 -46.70
C LEU A 9 -18.64 14.83 -46.14
N TRP A 10 -17.93 15.73 -45.47
CA TRP A 10 -16.72 15.40 -44.71
C TRP A 10 -17.14 14.71 -43.40
N LEU A 11 -16.96 13.39 -43.32
CA LEU A 11 -16.97 12.68 -42.04
C LEU A 11 -15.68 13.05 -41.29
N ALA A 12 -15.80 13.87 -40.24
CA ALA A 12 -14.73 14.05 -39.28
C ALA A 12 -14.66 12.78 -38.39
N LEU A 13 -13.62 11.97 -38.56
CA LEU A 13 -13.27 10.94 -37.58
C LEU A 13 -12.76 11.65 -36.31
N ALA A 14 -13.55 11.63 -35.25
CA ALA A 14 -13.06 11.94 -33.92
C ALA A 14 -12.22 10.75 -33.44
N ILE A 15 -10.89 10.90 -33.45
CA ILE A 15 -9.99 9.97 -32.78
C ILE A 15 -10.13 10.23 -31.28
N PRO A 16 -10.60 9.27 -30.46
CA PRO A 16 -10.61 9.43 -29.02
C PRO A 16 -9.17 9.52 -28.54
N VAL A 17 -8.79 10.67 -27.98
CA VAL A 17 -7.53 10.81 -27.26
C VAL A 17 -7.70 10.06 -25.94
N ALA A 18 -6.95 8.98 -25.75
CA ALA A 18 -6.87 8.31 -24.46
C ALA A 18 -6.30 9.30 -23.44
N THR A 19 -7.14 9.80 -22.54
CA THR A 19 -6.69 10.63 -21.42
C THR A 19 -5.95 9.73 -20.43
N ALA A 20 -4.70 10.06 -20.13
CA ALA A 20 -3.95 9.42 -19.06
C ALA A 20 -4.78 9.48 -17.76
N ALA A 21 -4.94 8.33 -17.09
CA ALA A 21 -5.67 8.28 -15.84
C ALA A 21 -4.97 9.16 -14.79
N GLU A 22 -5.75 9.90 -14.00
CA GLU A 22 -5.19 10.80 -13.01
C GLU A 22 -4.44 10.03 -11.91
N PRO A 23 -3.31 10.57 -11.40
CA PRO A 23 -2.59 9.97 -10.27
C PRO A 23 -3.48 9.90 -9.04
N LYS A 24 -3.40 8.78 -8.30
CA LYS A 24 -4.10 8.59 -7.03
C LYS A 24 -3.18 8.82 -5.84
N PRO A 25 -3.37 9.89 -5.04
CA PRO A 25 -2.48 10.17 -3.91
C PRO A 25 -2.61 9.12 -2.81
N ILE A 26 -1.51 8.68 -2.22
CA ILE A 26 -1.49 7.79 -1.05
C ILE A 26 -1.24 8.61 0.22
N THR A 27 -0.19 9.42 0.24
CA THR A 27 0.16 10.23 1.42
C THR A 27 -0.79 11.38 1.65
N GLU A 28 -1.47 11.89 0.61
CA GLU A 28 -2.36 13.05 0.70
C GLU A 28 -3.86 12.68 0.64
N ALA A 29 -4.19 11.41 0.38
CA ALA A 29 -5.58 10.98 0.44
C ALA A 29 -6.13 11.18 1.86
N SER A 30 -7.30 11.78 1.99
CA SER A 30 -7.98 12.00 3.28
C SER A 30 -8.36 10.70 3.98
N THR A 31 -8.63 9.65 3.19
CA THR A 31 -9.00 8.33 3.71
C THR A 31 -8.33 7.28 2.84
N VAL A 32 -7.47 6.44 3.44
CA VAL A 32 -6.68 5.42 2.74
C VAL A 32 -6.27 4.30 3.70
N LEU A 33 -6.17 3.09 3.16
CA LEU A 33 -5.43 1.98 3.77
C LEU A 33 -4.35 1.55 2.76
N ALA A 34 -3.08 1.78 3.08
CA ALA A 34 -1.97 1.47 2.18
C ALA A 34 -0.87 0.68 2.89
N ILE A 35 -0.26 -0.24 2.14
CA ILE A 35 0.89 -1.04 2.55
C ILE A 35 1.88 -1.04 1.40
N TYR A 36 3.12 -0.69 1.69
CA TYR A 36 4.18 -0.62 0.70
C TYR A 36 5.54 -0.71 1.38
N ASN A 37 6.55 -1.12 0.63
CA ASN A 37 7.93 -1.06 1.11
C ASN A 37 8.56 0.26 0.65
N GLU A 38 9.27 0.92 1.55
CA GLU A 38 10.19 2.01 1.22
C GLU A 38 11.62 1.50 1.33
N ASP A 39 12.50 2.10 0.53
CA ASP A 39 13.94 1.87 0.64
C ASP A 39 14.63 3.22 0.86
N TRP A 40 15.21 3.38 2.04
CA TRP A 40 15.99 4.58 2.40
C TRP A 40 17.49 4.29 2.35
N GLY A 41 17.87 3.20 1.67
CA GLY A 41 19.24 2.84 1.40
C GLY A 41 19.99 3.84 0.51
N LEU A 42 21.32 3.92 0.64
CA LEU A 42 22.21 4.69 -0.23
C LEU A 42 22.12 4.31 -1.72
N ALA A 43 21.61 3.11 -2.01
CA ALA A 43 21.37 2.59 -3.36
C ALA A 43 19.87 2.27 -3.60
N ALA A 44 18.96 2.98 -2.92
CA ALA A 44 17.53 2.74 -3.01
C ALA A 44 17.01 2.75 -4.46
N ALA A 45 16.12 1.80 -4.76
CA ALA A 45 15.43 1.71 -6.04
C ALA A 45 14.46 2.89 -6.29
N ASP A 46 13.92 2.98 -7.52
CA ASP A 46 13.16 4.12 -8.09
C ASP A 46 11.79 4.45 -7.42
N GLY A 47 11.56 4.06 -6.17
CA GLY A 47 10.38 4.46 -5.40
C GLY A 47 9.76 3.36 -4.54
N PRO A 48 8.66 3.69 -3.84
CA PRO A 48 7.97 2.76 -2.96
C PRO A 48 7.42 1.56 -3.73
N GLN A 49 7.64 0.36 -3.20
CA GLN A 49 7.10 -0.87 -3.77
C GLN A 49 5.72 -1.14 -3.19
N LEU A 50 4.67 -0.79 -3.95
CA LEU A 50 3.29 -0.93 -3.51
C LEU A 50 2.91 -2.40 -3.30
N ILE A 51 2.34 -2.73 -2.15
CA ILE A 51 1.80 -4.06 -1.85
C ILE A 51 0.27 -4.05 -1.95
N PHE A 52 -0.35 -3.05 -1.33
CA PHE A 52 -1.81 -2.89 -1.22
C PHE A 52 -2.15 -1.41 -1.06
N CYS A 53 -3.19 -0.93 -1.72
CA CYS A 53 -3.78 0.38 -1.43
C CYS A 53 -5.26 0.42 -1.76
N LEU A 54 -6.07 0.83 -0.79
CA LEU A 54 -7.50 1.06 -0.91
C LEU A 54 -7.81 2.53 -0.59
N TRP A 55 -8.44 3.21 -1.55
CA TRP A 55 -8.90 4.58 -1.43
C TRP A 55 -10.38 4.66 -1.02
N ASP A 56 -10.82 5.86 -0.67
CA ASP A 56 -12.18 6.17 -0.23
C ASP A 56 -13.25 6.00 -1.30
N ASP A 57 -12.89 6.19 -2.56
CA ASP A 57 -13.74 5.88 -3.70
C ASP A 57 -13.91 4.37 -3.95
N GLY A 58 -13.29 3.52 -3.12
CA GLY A 58 -13.37 2.06 -3.20
C GLY A 58 -12.40 1.43 -4.21
N THR A 59 -11.57 2.23 -4.89
CA THR A 59 -10.52 1.69 -5.75
C THR A 59 -9.53 0.92 -4.90
N LEU A 60 -9.26 -0.32 -5.28
CA LEU A 60 -8.26 -1.17 -4.68
C LEU A 60 -7.19 -1.47 -5.73
N VAL A 61 -5.91 -1.33 -5.37
CA VAL A 61 -4.77 -1.80 -6.14
C VAL A 61 -3.88 -2.64 -5.24
N TRP A 62 -3.38 -3.77 -5.73
CA TRP A 62 -2.46 -4.64 -5.00
C TRP A 62 -1.46 -5.34 -5.93
N SER A 63 -0.32 -5.71 -5.38
CA SER A 63 0.71 -6.52 -6.06
C SER A 63 0.39 -8.01 -5.97
N ASP A 64 0.78 -8.82 -6.95
CA ASP A 64 0.78 -10.28 -6.76
C ASP A 64 1.88 -10.74 -5.77
N ASP A 65 2.97 -9.97 -5.57
CA ASP A 65 3.95 -10.18 -4.50
C ASP A 65 3.49 -9.43 -3.23
N GLN A 66 2.79 -10.16 -2.36
CA GLN A 66 2.26 -9.60 -1.12
C GLN A 66 3.32 -9.28 -0.06
N GLN A 67 4.59 -9.64 -0.25
CA GLN A 67 5.66 -9.37 0.70
C GLN A 67 6.56 -8.23 0.24
N HIS A 68 6.99 -8.23 -1.02
CA HIS A 68 7.91 -7.22 -1.55
C HIS A 68 7.19 -6.10 -2.29
N GLY A 69 5.95 -6.32 -2.75
CA GLY A 69 5.21 -5.38 -3.57
C GLY A 69 5.75 -5.32 -5.00
N GLY A 70 5.39 -4.26 -5.72
CA GLY A 70 5.81 -4.07 -7.11
C GLY A 70 4.95 -4.82 -8.12
N ALA A 71 5.27 -4.70 -9.41
CA ALA A 71 4.52 -5.37 -10.47
C ALA A 71 4.70 -6.91 -10.42
N PRO A 72 3.73 -7.71 -10.93
CA PRO A 72 2.49 -7.29 -11.58
C PRO A 72 1.42 -6.85 -10.57
N PHE A 73 0.60 -5.89 -10.98
CA PHE A 73 -0.49 -5.36 -10.17
C PHE A 73 -1.86 -5.81 -10.65
N ARG A 74 -2.81 -5.82 -9.71
CA ARG A 74 -4.24 -5.99 -9.96
C ARG A 74 -5.00 -4.83 -9.36
N SER A 75 -6.18 -4.60 -9.90
CA SER A 75 -7.14 -3.65 -9.39
C SER A 75 -8.53 -4.25 -9.27
N ALA A 76 -9.32 -3.66 -8.38
CA ALA A 76 -10.74 -3.94 -8.23
C ALA A 76 -11.46 -2.69 -7.75
N GLN A 77 -12.76 -2.65 -7.98
CA GLN A 77 -13.64 -1.63 -7.42
C GLN A 77 -14.45 -2.28 -6.29
N LEU A 78 -14.18 -1.87 -5.06
CA LEU A 78 -14.97 -2.23 -3.90
C LEU A 78 -16.08 -1.19 -3.67
N SER A 79 -17.03 -1.53 -2.81
CA SER A 79 -17.95 -0.52 -2.28
C SER A 79 -17.15 0.51 -1.45
N PRO A 80 -17.35 1.82 -1.64
CA PRO A 80 -16.75 2.87 -0.78
C PRO A 80 -16.98 2.65 0.73
N ASP A 81 -18.11 2.05 1.08
CA ASP A 81 -18.45 1.71 2.47
C ASP A 81 -17.50 0.67 3.08
N THR A 82 -16.83 -0.14 2.26
CA THR A 82 -15.93 -1.19 2.74
C THR A 82 -14.77 -0.59 3.54
N LEU A 83 -14.07 0.40 2.98
CA LEU A 83 -12.97 1.05 3.69
C LEU A 83 -13.47 1.76 4.94
N THR A 84 -14.58 2.49 4.83
CA THR A 84 -15.19 3.20 5.97
C THR A 84 -15.52 2.27 7.13
N LYS A 85 -16.12 1.10 6.84
CA LYS A 85 -16.43 0.08 7.86
C LYS A 85 -15.17 -0.51 8.48
N THR A 86 -14.15 -0.81 7.67
CA THR A 86 -12.87 -1.32 8.18
C THR A 86 -12.18 -0.30 9.09
N LEU A 87 -12.11 0.97 8.70
CA LEU A 87 -11.51 2.02 9.51
C LEU A 87 -12.27 2.22 10.83
N LYS A 88 -13.60 2.21 10.78
CA LYS A 88 -14.42 2.27 11.99
C LYS A 88 -14.13 1.10 12.94
N GLN A 89 -13.93 -0.11 12.42
CA GLN A 89 -13.57 -1.25 13.27
C GLN A 89 -12.20 -1.06 13.95
N PHE A 90 -11.24 -0.43 13.28
CA PHE A 90 -9.95 -0.09 13.91
C PHE A 90 -10.10 1.01 14.97
N GLU A 91 -10.92 2.02 14.70
CA GLU A 91 -11.25 3.10 15.63
C GLU A 91 -11.94 2.56 16.90
N ASP A 92 -12.98 1.73 16.73
CA ASP A 92 -13.73 1.12 17.84
C ASP A 92 -12.84 0.22 18.72
N ARG A 93 -11.70 -0.25 18.19
CA ARG A 93 -10.68 -1.02 18.93
C ARG A 93 -9.60 -0.16 19.58
N GLY A 94 -9.67 1.17 19.43
CA GLY A 94 -8.73 2.12 20.01
C GLY A 94 -7.37 2.16 19.31
N LEU A 95 -7.27 1.67 18.07
CA LEU A 95 -5.99 1.51 17.36
C LEU A 95 -5.24 2.84 17.15
N PHE A 96 -5.97 3.94 16.96
CA PHE A 96 -5.37 5.27 16.73
C PHE A 96 -4.86 5.95 18.01
N GLU A 97 -5.28 5.46 19.18
CA GLU A 97 -5.00 6.05 20.50
C GLU A 97 -3.74 5.48 21.17
N VAL A 98 -3.07 4.50 20.55
CA VAL A 98 -1.88 3.84 21.12
C VAL A 98 -0.60 4.50 20.58
N PRO A 99 0.09 5.38 21.33
CA PRO A 99 1.19 6.17 20.78
C PRO A 99 2.37 5.31 20.32
N LYS A 100 2.60 4.18 21.00
CA LYS A 100 3.69 3.24 20.70
C LYS A 100 3.56 2.58 19.32
N LEU A 101 2.37 2.53 18.72
CA LEU A 101 2.19 2.01 17.37
C LEU A 101 2.80 2.93 16.30
N LYS A 102 3.01 4.21 16.60
CA LYS A 102 3.61 5.20 15.69
C LYS A 102 5.14 5.19 15.69
N HIS A 103 5.76 4.38 16.56
CA HIS A 103 7.21 4.29 16.62
C HIS A 103 7.73 3.45 15.45
N ALA A 104 8.67 4.01 14.70
CA ALA A 104 9.44 3.27 13.70
C ALA A 104 10.23 2.14 14.38
N ASN A 105 10.09 0.92 13.86
CA ASN A 105 10.85 -0.26 14.30
C ASN A 105 11.81 -0.72 13.19
N TRP A 106 12.64 0.23 12.76
CA TRP A 106 13.71 0.06 11.78
C TRP A 106 14.87 1.02 12.10
N GLY A 107 16.01 0.85 11.44
CA GLY A 107 17.26 1.59 11.66
C GLY A 107 17.81 2.21 10.37
N PRO A 108 18.80 3.11 10.48
CA PRO A 108 19.24 3.95 9.36
C PRO A 108 19.67 3.13 8.13
N ASP A 109 19.54 3.73 6.94
CA ASP A 109 20.03 3.16 5.67
C ASP A 109 19.42 1.77 5.38
N SER A 110 18.08 1.67 5.46
CA SER A 110 17.40 0.39 5.30
C SER A 110 16.10 0.48 4.52
N SER A 111 15.68 -0.68 4.01
CA SER A 111 14.33 -0.87 3.49
C SER A 111 13.41 -1.35 4.59
N PHE A 112 12.15 -0.93 4.58
CA PHE A 112 11.17 -1.32 5.58
C PHE A 112 9.78 -1.35 4.97
N THR A 113 8.90 -2.14 5.58
CA THR A 113 7.49 -2.11 5.23
C THR A 113 6.83 -0.97 6.00
N LYS A 114 5.90 -0.28 5.37
CA LYS A 114 5.09 0.79 5.95
C LYS A 114 3.61 0.47 5.77
N ILE A 115 2.84 0.60 6.85
CA ILE A 115 1.38 0.50 6.86
C ILE A 115 0.84 1.89 7.22
N VAL A 116 0.02 2.45 6.33
CA VAL A 116 -0.66 3.73 6.52
C VAL A 116 -2.15 3.48 6.60
N ILE A 117 -2.77 3.95 7.67
CA ILE A 117 -4.20 3.92 7.88
C ILE A 117 -4.64 5.34 8.19
N ARG A 118 -5.45 5.92 7.32
CA ARG A 118 -5.96 7.27 7.49
C ARG A 118 -7.46 7.29 7.28
N GLY A 119 -8.16 7.94 8.20
CA GLY A 119 -9.51 8.47 8.02
C GLY A 119 -9.48 9.99 8.15
N LYS A 120 -10.65 10.63 8.08
CA LYS A 120 -10.76 12.10 8.07
C LYS A 120 -10.07 12.78 9.26
N ASP A 121 -10.20 12.20 10.45
CA ASP A 121 -9.77 12.83 11.71
C ASP A 121 -8.68 12.03 12.44
N HIS A 122 -8.28 10.87 11.91
CA HIS A 122 -7.33 9.98 12.56
C HIS A 122 -6.36 9.35 11.57
N GLN A 123 -5.12 9.12 12.04
CA GLN A 123 -4.07 8.50 11.25
C GLN A 123 -3.19 7.62 12.13
N LEU A 124 -2.85 6.45 11.62
CA LEU A 124 -1.77 5.60 12.10
C LEU A 124 -0.80 5.32 10.96
N GLU A 125 0.49 5.48 11.24
CA GLU A 125 1.57 4.98 10.41
C GLU A 125 2.41 4.03 11.26
N MET A 126 2.61 2.82 10.76
CA MET A 126 3.48 1.82 11.36
C MET A 126 4.59 1.51 10.37
N GLU A 127 5.82 1.35 10.85
CA GLU A 127 6.99 1.10 10.01
C GLU A 127 7.87 0.03 10.65
N SER A 128 8.24 -1.01 9.90
CA SER A 128 8.96 -2.15 10.50
C SER A 128 9.79 -2.97 9.50
N TRP A 129 10.84 -3.59 10.03
CA TRP A 129 11.64 -4.62 9.38
C TRP A 129 11.04 -6.03 9.41
N HIS A 130 9.93 -6.27 10.12
CA HIS A 130 9.39 -7.62 10.37
C HIS A 130 9.24 -8.47 9.12
N GLU A 131 8.72 -7.92 8.02
CA GLU A 131 8.39 -8.74 6.86
C GLU A 131 9.59 -9.02 5.97
N LEU A 132 10.40 -7.99 5.73
CA LEU A 132 11.54 -8.09 4.80
C LEU A 132 12.66 -8.96 5.38
N PHE A 133 13.02 -8.75 6.64
CA PHE A 133 14.23 -9.37 7.22
C PHE A 133 13.98 -10.71 7.92
N GLU A 134 12.75 -10.98 8.34
CA GLU A 134 12.42 -12.26 8.99
C GLU A 134 12.03 -13.37 8.02
N SER A 135 11.74 -13.01 6.76
CA SER A 135 11.32 -13.96 5.71
C SER A 135 12.25 -15.15 5.53
N GLY A 136 13.56 -14.95 5.71
CA GLY A 136 14.57 -16.00 5.63
C GLY A 136 14.69 -16.89 6.88
N GLY A 137 13.95 -16.60 7.95
CA GLY A 137 13.95 -17.37 9.21
C GLY A 137 15.28 -17.35 9.98
N LYS A 138 16.20 -16.45 9.63
CA LYS A 138 17.54 -16.33 10.24
C LYS A 138 17.63 -15.17 11.22
N THR A 139 16.78 -14.18 11.08
CA THR A 139 16.74 -12.99 11.93
C THR A 139 15.33 -12.75 12.45
N ILE A 140 15.26 -11.96 13.51
CA ILE A 140 14.04 -11.43 14.09
C ILE A 140 14.24 -9.92 14.23
N ALA A 141 13.28 -9.13 13.79
CA ALA A 141 13.16 -7.75 14.25
C ALA A 141 12.58 -7.80 15.67
N ALA A 142 13.43 -7.43 16.62
CA ALA A 142 13.14 -7.26 18.03
C ALA A 142 12.93 -5.77 18.35
N SER A 143 12.45 -5.48 19.57
CA SER A 143 12.23 -4.12 20.08
C SER A 143 13.47 -3.22 20.07
N HIS A 144 14.65 -3.82 19.93
CA HIS A 144 15.95 -3.16 19.89
C HIS A 144 16.67 -3.29 18.54
N GLY A 145 15.96 -3.72 17.49
CA GLY A 145 16.49 -3.87 16.12
C GLY A 145 16.56 -5.32 15.63
N LEU A 146 17.32 -5.55 14.56
CA LEU A 146 17.48 -6.87 13.97
C LEU A 146 18.47 -7.72 14.77
N THR A 147 18.02 -8.90 15.17
CA THR A 147 18.81 -9.86 15.93
C THR A 147 18.83 -11.20 15.21
N GLY A 148 20.01 -11.83 15.14
CA GLY A 148 20.15 -13.18 14.60
C GLY A 148 19.46 -14.20 15.50
N LEU A 149 18.67 -15.10 14.91
CA LEU A 149 18.02 -16.19 15.65
C LEU A 149 19.02 -17.26 16.09
N ASN A 150 20.16 -17.40 15.42
CA ASN A 150 21.26 -18.31 15.80
C ASN A 150 20.78 -19.74 16.13
N GLY A 151 19.86 -20.28 15.31
CA GLY A 151 19.28 -21.61 15.48
C GLY A 151 18.08 -21.69 16.44
N LYS A 152 17.72 -20.60 17.13
CA LYS A 152 16.46 -20.51 17.89
C LYS A 152 15.27 -20.39 16.94
N LYS A 153 14.11 -20.88 17.39
CA LYS A 153 12.83 -20.64 16.69
C LYS A 153 12.33 -19.22 16.96
N LEU A 154 11.53 -18.68 16.04
CA LEU A 154 10.97 -17.33 16.12
C LEU A 154 10.10 -17.11 17.38
N LEU A 155 9.13 -18.01 17.64
CA LEU A 155 8.19 -17.83 18.76
C LEU A 155 8.88 -17.78 20.14
N PRO A 156 9.83 -18.68 20.48
CA PRO A 156 10.59 -18.55 21.72
C PRO A 156 11.42 -17.28 21.82
N ALA A 157 11.94 -16.74 20.71
CA ALA A 157 12.65 -15.47 20.71
C ALA A 157 11.69 -14.30 20.99
N LEU A 158 10.53 -14.29 20.32
CA LEU A 158 9.46 -13.32 20.54
C LEU A 158 8.94 -13.33 21.99
N ALA A 159 8.84 -14.49 22.62
CA ALA A 159 8.35 -14.60 24.00
C ALA A 159 9.22 -13.83 25.03
N GLN A 160 10.43 -13.41 24.66
CA GLN A 160 11.33 -12.62 25.50
C GLN A 160 11.17 -11.11 25.30
N GLU A 161 10.41 -10.68 24.29
CA GLU A 161 10.23 -9.28 23.97
C GLU A 161 9.28 -8.56 24.94
N PRO A 162 9.43 -7.24 25.12
CA PRO A 162 8.53 -6.45 25.94
C PRO A 162 7.08 -6.54 25.47
N ALA A 163 6.13 -6.54 26.41
CA ALA A 163 4.70 -6.62 26.10
C ALA A 163 4.23 -5.52 25.13
N GLU A 164 4.77 -4.31 25.24
CA GLU A 164 4.46 -3.21 24.31
C GLU A 164 4.86 -3.53 22.86
N TYR A 165 6.01 -4.19 22.68
CA TYR A 165 6.48 -4.58 21.37
C TYR A 165 5.69 -5.75 20.80
N LEU A 166 5.31 -6.70 21.65
CA LEU A 166 4.41 -7.78 21.26
C LEU A 166 3.05 -7.24 20.83
N HIS A 167 2.52 -6.23 21.52
CA HIS A 167 1.31 -5.54 21.10
C HIS A 167 1.48 -4.89 19.72
N TYR A 168 2.58 -4.16 19.48
CA TYR A 168 2.91 -3.62 18.16
C TYR A 168 2.88 -4.70 17.07
N ARG A 169 3.54 -5.85 17.30
CA ARG A 169 3.59 -6.96 16.33
C ARG A 169 2.23 -7.59 16.08
N MET A 170 1.41 -7.74 17.13
CA MET A 170 0.07 -8.27 16.97
C MET A 170 -0.81 -7.31 16.16
N THR A 171 -0.78 -6.01 16.47
CA THR A 171 -1.51 -5.00 15.68
C THR A 171 -1.04 -4.98 14.23
N TRP A 172 0.28 -5.05 13.99
CA TRP A 172 0.84 -5.16 12.64
C TRP A 172 0.24 -6.34 11.87
N LEU A 173 0.26 -7.54 12.45
CA LEU A 173 -0.29 -8.75 11.83
C LEU A 173 -1.79 -8.65 11.57
N GLU A 174 -2.54 -8.07 12.50
CA GLU A 174 -3.98 -7.87 12.34
C GLU A 174 -4.31 -6.91 11.19
N LEU A 175 -3.56 -5.82 11.05
CA LEU A 175 -3.73 -4.87 9.95
C LEU A 175 -3.37 -5.51 8.61
N ARG A 176 -2.32 -6.33 8.57
CA ARG A 176 -1.95 -7.11 7.38
C ARG A 176 -3.04 -8.11 7.00
N LEU A 177 -3.57 -8.83 7.99
CA LEU A 177 -4.67 -9.77 7.76
C LEU A 177 -5.95 -9.05 7.30
N ALA A 178 -6.26 -7.89 7.88
CA ALA A 178 -7.40 -7.09 7.46
C ALA A 178 -7.25 -6.63 6.00
N ALA A 179 -6.09 -6.12 5.60
CA ALA A 179 -5.81 -5.76 4.22
C ALA A 179 -5.92 -6.97 3.28
N ALA A 180 -5.34 -8.11 3.65
CA ALA A 180 -5.43 -9.34 2.86
C ALA A 180 -6.89 -9.81 2.66
N ASN A 181 -7.73 -9.68 3.70
CA ASN A 181 -9.15 -10.03 3.62
C ASN A 181 -9.98 -9.08 2.75
N LEU A 182 -9.47 -7.88 2.44
CA LEU A 182 -10.10 -6.95 1.51
C LEU A 182 -9.77 -7.27 0.05
N ILE A 183 -8.74 -8.08 -0.21
CA ILE A 183 -8.36 -8.48 -1.56
C ILE A 183 -9.38 -9.49 -2.10
N PRO A 184 -10.09 -9.18 -3.20
CA PRO A 184 -11.00 -10.14 -3.80
C PRO A 184 -10.23 -11.30 -4.43
N LYS A 185 -10.88 -12.47 -4.54
CA LYS A 185 -10.27 -13.68 -5.15
C LYS A 185 -9.82 -13.48 -6.60
N ALA A 186 -10.40 -12.50 -7.29
CA ALA A 186 -10.05 -12.13 -8.65
C ALA A 186 -10.01 -10.61 -8.77
N GLY A 187 -9.10 -10.11 -9.60
CA GLY A 187 -8.94 -8.70 -9.93
C GLY A 187 -8.52 -8.52 -11.38
N THR A 188 -8.73 -7.32 -11.91
CA THR A 188 -8.32 -6.96 -13.26
C THR A 188 -6.84 -6.61 -13.25
N PRO A 189 -5.99 -7.25 -14.08
CA PRO A 189 -4.60 -6.83 -14.24
C PRO A 189 -4.53 -5.34 -14.53
N THR A 190 -3.65 -4.64 -13.83
CA THR A 190 -3.44 -3.20 -14.03
C THR A 190 -1.96 -2.91 -14.11
N ALA A 191 -1.62 -1.91 -14.90
CA ALA A 191 -0.26 -1.40 -15.01
C ALA A 191 -0.19 -0.03 -14.34
N GLY A 192 0.95 0.27 -13.76
CA GLY A 192 1.21 1.53 -13.09
C GLY A 192 2.39 1.41 -12.14
N THR A 193 2.68 2.50 -11.45
CA THR A 193 3.77 2.57 -10.49
C THR A 193 3.39 3.44 -9.31
N ALA A 194 3.85 3.08 -8.11
CA ALA A 194 3.84 4.01 -6.99
C ALA A 194 5.13 4.83 -7.04
N THR A 195 5.00 6.15 -7.02
CA THR A 195 6.16 7.06 -7.10
C THR A 195 6.12 8.04 -5.95
N MET A 196 7.29 8.31 -5.38
CA MET A 196 7.48 9.39 -4.42
C MET A 196 7.98 10.65 -5.15
N LYS A 197 7.27 11.77 -4.98
CA LYS A 197 7.70 13.10 -5.46
C LYS A 197 7.55 14.10 -4.33
N ALA A 198 8.64 14.80 -3.98
CA ALA A 198 8.66 15.78 -2.90
C ALA A 198 8.07 15.25 -1.57
N GLY A 199 8.42 14.00 -1.20
CA GLY A 199 7.94 13.34 0.02
C GLY A 199 6.48 12.86 -0.05
N LYS A 200 5.81 12.98 -1.20
CA LYS A 200 4.43 12.55 -1.41
C LYS A 200 4.39 11.33 -2.30
N ILE A 201 3.67 10.30 -1.87
CA ILE A 201 3.52 9.07 -2.64
C ILE A 201 2.17 9.10 -3.34
N SER A 202 2.17 8.75 -4.62
CA SER A 202 0.97 8.56 -5.43
C SER A 202 1.11 7.31 -6.30
N TRP A 203 -0.01 6.65 -6.57
CA TRP A 203 -0.14 5.64 -7.61
C TRP A 203 -0.40 6.32 -8.96
N TYR A 204 0.41 6.00 -9.96
CA TYR A 204 0.27 6.48 -11.34
C TYR A 204 -0.13 5.29 -12.21
N PRO A 205 -1.42 5.17 -12.61
CA PRO A 205 -1.83 4.16 -13.56
C PRO A 205 -1.10 4.37 -14.90
N ALA A 206 -0.69 3.30 -15.56
CA ALA A 206 -0.17 3.39 -16.91
C ALA A 206 -1.27 3.85 -17.87
N VAL A 207 -0.89 4.61 -18.91
CA VAL A 207 -1.80 4.94 -20.01
C VAL A 207 -2.08 3.63 -20.75
N ALA A 208 -3.36 3.33 -20.99
CA ALA A 208 -3.72 2.21 -21.85
C ALA A 208 -3.21 2.52 -23.28
N GLU A 209 -2.29 1.70 -23.79
CA GLU A 209 -1.84 1.74 -25.18
C GLU A 209 -2.93 1.24 -26.14
#